data_AF-A0A2S1H2G9-F1
#
_entry.id   AF-A0A2S1H2G9-F1
#
_cell.length_a   1.000
_cell.length_b   1.000
_cell.length_c   1.000
_cell.angle_alpha   90.00
_cell.angle_beta   90.00
_cell.angle_gamma   90.00
#
_symmetry.space_group_name_H-M   'P 1'
#
loop_
_entity.id
_entity.type
_entity.pdbx_description
1 polymer ?
#
loop_
_entity_poly.entity_id
_entity_poly.type
_entity_poly.pdbx_seq_one_letter_code
_entity_poly.pdbx_strand_id
1 'polypeptide(L)' 'MTNYRQGYEVYVKKCEQFGLEPINFRYYIIQLSKAQLDAYNTHAAQECMDY' A
#
# COMPACT_ATOMS: atom_id res chain seq x y z
N MET A 1 -10.06 1.02 4.71
CA MET A 1 -9.19 2.12 4.19
C MET A 1 -7.95 2.37 5.05
N THR A 2 -7.71 1.61 6.11
CA THR A 2 -6.63 1.80 7.09
C THR A 2 -5.25 1.28 6.63
N ASN A 3 -5.18 0.38 5.64
CA ASN A 3 -3.94 -0.34 5.30
C ASN A 3 -3.01 0.41 4.33
N TYR A 4 -3.54 1.31 3.49
CA TYR A 4 -2.68 2.07 2.55
C TYR A 4 -1.70 3.00 3.27
N ARG A 5 -2.12 3.56 4.41
CA ARG A 5 -1.26 4.44 5.20
C ARG A 5 -0.15 3.67 5.89
N GLN A 6 -0.45 2.50 6.45
CA GLN A 6 0.58 1.59 6.98
C GLN A 6 1.55 1.14 5.89
N GLY A 7 1.06 0.78 4.70
CA GLY A 7 1.91 0.42 3.57
C GLY A 7 2.86 1.57 3.19
N TYR A 8 2.35 2.80 3.19
CA TYR A 8 3.15 3.98 2.89
C TYR A 8 4.22 4.25 3.96
N GLU A 9 3.91 4.08 5.24
CA GLU A 9 4.87 4.26 6.32
C GLU A 9 6.03 3.24 6.23
N VAL A 10 5.74 2.00 5.85
CA VAL A 10 6.77 0.99 5.60
C VAL A 10 7.64 1.38 4.39
N TYR A 11 7.02 1.85 3.31
CA TYR A 11 7.72 2.35 2.13
C TYR A 11 8.66 3.51 2.46
N VAL A 12 8.19 4.51 3.22
CA VAL A 12 9.00 5.67 3.65
C VAL A 12 10.22 5.22 4.46
N LYS A 13 10.03 4.36 5.47
CA LYS A 13 11.14 3.82 6.27
C LYS A 13 12.18 3.11 5.41
N LYS A 14 11.77 2.44 4.33
CA LYS A 14 12.68 1.78 3.40
C LYS A 14 13.43 2.80 2.53
N CYS A 15 12.76 3.83 2.02
CA CYS A 15 13.42 4.92 1.30
C CYS A 15 14.52 5.58 2.15
N GLU A 16 14.23 5.90 3.42
CA GLU A 16 15.20 6.46 4.37
C GLU A 16 16.41 5.54 4.60
N GLN A 17 16.19 4.23 4.76
CA GLN A 17 17.27 3.24 4.92
C GLN A 17 18.25 3.20 3.73
N PHE A 18 17.77 3.50 2.53
CA PHE A 18 18.57 3.52 1.31
C PHE A 18 19.03 4.93 0.91
N GLY A 19 18.74 5.97 1.72
CA GLY A 19 19.08 7.36 1.41
C GLY A 19 18.28 7.93 0.23
N LEU A 20 17.08 7.42 -0.02
CA LEU A 20 16.19 7.83 -1.09
C LEU A 20 15.07 8.72 -0.54
N GLU A 21 14.70 9.74 -1.31
CA GLU A 21 13.51 10.55 -1.02
C GLU A 21 12.23 9.81 -1.44
N PRO A 22 11.25 9.60 -0.54
CA PRO A 22 10.00 8.95 -0.87
C PRO A 22 9.08 9.88 -1.70
N ILE A 23 8.32 9.29 -2.63
CA ILE A 23 7.28 10.03 -3.38
C ILE A 23 6.06 10.32 -2.47
N ASN A 24 5.29 11.37 -2.77
CA ASN A 24 4.11 11.72 -1.98
C ASN A 24 3.05 10.59 -1.96
N PHE A 25 2.37 10.43 -0.82
CA PHE A 25 1.32 9.44 -0.58
C PHE A 25 0.27 9.31 -1.70
N ARG A 26 -0.14 10.44 -2.31
CA ARG A 26 -1.10 10.40 -3.42
C ARG A 26 -0.54 9.63 -4.62
N TYR A 27 0.74 9.80 -4.94
CA TYR A 27 1.39 9.06 -6.02
C TYR A 27 1.66 7.60 -5.64
N TYR A 28 1.99 7.33 -4.38
CA TYR A 28 2.11 5.98 -3.84
C TYR A 28 0.81 5.17 -4.03
N ILE A 29 -0.35 5.81 -3.82
CA ILE A 29 -1.65 5.19 -4.09
C ILE A 29 -1.92 5.05 -5.60
N ILE A 30 -1.62 6.10 -6.38
CA ILE A 30 -1.90 6.13 -7.83
C ILE A 30 -1.07 5.10 -8.61
N GLN A 31 0.09 4.67 -8.08
CA GLN A 31 0.90 3.62 -8.71
C GLN A 31 0.35 2.19 -8.55
N LEU A 32 -0.76 2.00 -7.83
CA LEU A 32 -1.45 0.72 -7.83
C LEU A 32 -2.11 0.50 -9.20
N SER A 33 -1.49 -0.37 -10.01
CA SER A 33 -2.13 -0.92 -11.20
C SER A 33 -3.47 -1.55 -10.81
N LYS A 34 -4.40 -1.62 -11.78
CA LYS A 34 -5.70 -2.27 -11.57
C LYS A 34 -5.56 -3.69 -11.01
N ALA A 35 -4.54 -4.43 -11.44
CA ALA A 35 -4.22 -5.75 -10.91
C ALA A 35 -3.82 -5.74 -9.42
N GLN A 36 -3.09 -4.72 -8.96
CA GLN A 36 -2.72 -4.59 -7.54
C GLN A 36 -3.91 -4.19 -6.67
N LEU A 37 -4.79 -3.32 -7.20
CA LEU A 37 -6.07 -2.98 -6.57
C LEU A 37 -6.99 -4.20 -6.48
N ASP A 38 -7.10 -4.99 -7.55
CA ASP A 38 -7.94 -6.19 -7.58
C ASP A 38 -7.39 -7.29 -6.65
N ALA A 39 -6.07 -7.49 -6.59
CA ALA A 39 -5.43 -8.42 -5.65
C ALA A 39 -5.65 -8.00 -4.20
N TYR A 40 -5.51 -6.71 -3.90
CA TYR A 40 -5.78 -6.16 -2.57
C TYR A 40 -7.26 -6.35 -2.17
N ASN A 41 -8.19 -6.04 -3.07
CA ASN A 41 -9.63 -6.22 -2.81
C ASN A 41 -9.99 -7.69 -2.60
N THR A 42 -9.36 -8.60 -3.33
CA THR A 42 -9.55 -10.05 -3.17
C THR A 42 -9.09 -10.51 -1.79
N HIS A 43 -7.91 -10.06 -1.34
CA HIS A 43 -7.39 -10.37 -0.01
C HIS A 43 -8.28 -9.79 1.11
N ALA A 44 -8.70 -8.53 0.97
CA ALA A 44 -9.56 -7.87 1.95
C ALA A 44 -10.97 -8.52 2.03
N ALA A 45 -11.48 -9.06 0.93
CA ALA A 45 -12.74 -9.81 0.91
C ALA A 45 -12.62 -11.18 1.60
N GLN A 46 -11.44 -11.82 1.51
CA GLN A 46 -11.16 -13.08 2.20
C GLN A 46 -11.04 -12.87 3.72
N GLU A 47 -10.35 -11.82 4.18
CA GLU A 47 -10.29 -11.47 5.61
C GLU A 47 -11.65 -11.13 6.22
N CYS A 48 -12.64 -10.75 5.41
CA CYS A 48 -14.00 -10.42 5.86
C CYS A 48 -14.93 -11.64 5.95
N MET A 49 -14.52 -12.82 5.47
CA MET A 49 -15.28 -14.09 5.55
C MET A 49 -14.78 -15.06 6.63
N ASP A 50 -13.75 -14.71 7.38
CA ASP A 50 -13.21 -15.49 8.51
C ASP A 50 -13.73 -15.01 9.89
N TYR A 51 -14.93 -14.39 9.95
CA TYR A 51 -15.56 -13.91 11.19
C TYR A 51 -16.96 -14.50 11.42
#